data_AF-A0A349SK87-F1
#
_entry.id   AF-A0A349SK87-F1
#
_cell.length_a   1.000
_cell.length_b   1.000
_cell.length_c   1.000
_cell.angle_alpha   90.00
_cell.angle_beta   90.00
_cell.angle_gamma   90.00
#
_symmetry.space_group_name_H-M   'P 1'
#
loop_
_entity.id
_entity.type
_entity.pdbx_description
1 polymer ?
#
loop_
_entity_poly.entity_id
_entity_poly.type
_entity_poly.pdbx_seq_one_letter_code
_entity_poly.pdbx_strand_id
1 'polypeptide(L)'
;MLELKKLVTMAVMAALSTVSLANDIISSHGIAMHGDMKYAKDFSHFEYTNPEAPKGGTATLAVAGTFDSFNPDIVKGDASAYVALTYDTLMV
;
A
#
# COMPACT_ATOMS: atom_id res chain seq x y z
N MET A 1 -43.71 -37.91 -18.52
CA MET A 1 -43.46 -36.50 -18.91
C MET A 1 -43.30 -35.54 -17.72
N LEU A 2 -43.97 -35.76 -16.56
CA LEU A 2 -43.89 -34.87 -15.39
C LEU A 2 -42.56 -35.00 -14.61
N GLU A 3 -42.03 -36.22 -14.46
CA GLU A 3 -40.79 -36.49 -13.70
C GLU A 3 -39.52 -36.00 -14.41
N LEU A 4 -39.48 -36.07 -15.75
CA LEU A 4 -38.36 -35.56 -16.53
C LEU A 4 -38.21 -34.03 -16.41
N LYS A 5 -39.32 -33.29 -16.36
CA LYS A 5 -39.30 -31.84 -16.14
C LYS A 5 -38.74 -31.48 -14.77
N LYS A 6 -39.16 -32.18 -13.70
CA LYS A 6 -38.64 -31.97 -12.33
C LYS A 6 -37.14 -32.22 -12.25
N LEU A 7 -36.66 -33.27 -12.91
CA LEU A 7 -35.22 -33.61 -12.95
C LEU A 7 -34.40 -32.50 -13.62
N VAL A 8 -34.90 -31.95 -14.73
CA VAL A 8 -34.26 -30.83 -15.44
C VAL A 8 -34.28 -29.56 -14.57
N THR A 9 -35.41 -29.23 -13.91
CA THR A 9 -35.48 -28.05 -13.05
C THR A 9 -34.54 -28.15 -11.84
N MET A 10 -34.41 -29.33 -11.25
CA MET A 10 -33.51 -29.57 -10.12
C MET A 10 -32.03 -29.48 -10.54
N ALA A 11 -31.68 -30.01 -11.74
CA ALA A 11 -30.35 -29.87 -12.31
C ALA A 11 -30.00 -28.40 -12.60
N VAL A 12 -30.96 -27.61 -13.07
CA VAL A 12 -30.77 -26.17 -13.28
C VAL A 12 -30.57 -25.43 -11.95
N MET A 13 -31.36 -25.69 -10.92
CA MET A 13 -31.16 -25.08 -9.59
C MET A 13 -29.80 -25.44 -8.97
N ALA A 14 -29.34 -26.68 -9.13
CA ALA A 14 -28.01 -27.11 -8.68
C ALA A 14 -26.87 -26.43 -9.46
N ALA A 15 -27.07 -26.17 -10.75
CA ALA A 15 -26.07 -25.46 -11.58
C ALA A 15 -25.99 -23.96 -11.27
N LEU A 16 -27.08 -23.32 -10.84
CA LEU A 16 -27.07 -21.91 -10.44
C LEU A 16 -26.50 -21.67 -9.03
N SER A 17 -26.43 -22.68 -8.17
CA SER A 17 -25.97 -22.52 -6.78
C SER A 17 -24.43 -22.52 -6.62
N THR A 18 -23.67 -22.71 -7.71
CA THR A 18 -22.20 -22.72 -7.70
C THR A 18 -21.56 -21.46 -8.30
N VAL A 19 -22.35 -20.48 -8.73
CA VAL A 19 -21.82 -19.22 -9.27
C VAL A 19 -21.43 -18.31 -8.09
N SER A 20 -20.16 -18.36 -7.72
CA SER A 20 -19.55 -17.39 -6.81
C SER A 20 -19.32 -16.08 -7.55
N LEU A 21 -19.94 -14.99 -7.07
CA LEU A 21 -19.70 -13.61 -7.54
C LEU A 21 -18.53 -12.97 -6.78
N ALA A 22 -17.49 -13.74 -6.46
CA ALA A 22 -16.33 -13.19 -5.78
C ALA A 22 -15.63 -12.20 -6.72
N ASN A 23 -15.41 -10.99 -6.23
CA ASN A 23 -14.69 -9.97 -6.95
C ASN A 23 -13.22 -10.39 -7.10
N ASP A 24 -12.60 -10.12 -8.24
CA ASP A 24 -11.18 -10.35 -8.42
C ASP A 24 -10.37 -9.54 -7.39
N ILE A 25 -9.39 -10.17 -6.74
CA ILE A 25 -8.47 -9.49 -5.83
C ILE A 25 -7.45 -8.73 -6.67
N ILE A 26 -7.49 -7.40 -6.62
CA ILE A 26 -6.46 -6.55 -7.21
C ILE A 26 -5.26 -6.54 -6.25
N SER A 27 -4.19 -7.25 -6.62
CA SER A 27 -2.90 -7.18 -5.94
C SER A 27 -1.96 -6.29 -6.73
N SER A 28 -1.49 -5.20 -6.12
CA SER A 28 -0.50 -4.29 -6.69
C SER A 28 0.67 -4.12 -5.72
N HIS A 29 1.86 -3.83 -6.24
CA HIS A 29 3.05 -3.49 -5.45
C HIS A 29 3.21 -1.98 -5.22
N GLY A 30 2.35 -1.17 -5.81
CA GLY A 30 2.41 0.28 -5.69
C GLY A 30 1.14 0.97 -6.16
N ILE A 31 1.09 2.28 -5.94
CA ILE A 31 -0.01 3.15 -6.35
C ILE A 31 0.57 4.36 -7.05
N ALA A 32 0.17 4.57 -8.30
CA ALA A 32 0.40 5.82 -9.03
C ALA A 32 -0.94 6.56 -9.11
N MET A 33 -0.98 7.83 -8.68
CA MET A 33 -2.20 8.63 -8.77
C MET A 33 -2.62 8.84 -10.23
N HIS A 34 -1.64 8.96 -11.13
CA HIS A 34 -1.84 9.10 -12.57
C HIS A 34 -0.73 8.36 -13.32
N GLY A 35 -1.06 7.85 -14.51
CA GLY A 35 -0.09 7.17 -15.38
C GLY A 35 0.35 5.81 -14.86
N ASP A 36 1.42 5.29 -15.46
CA ASP A 36 1.96 3.97 -15.14
C ASP A 36 2.97 4.03 -13.98
N MET A 37 3.09 2.93 -13.23
CA MET A 37 4.13 2.79 -12.22
C MET A 37 5.52 2.79 -12.86
N LYS A 38 6.43 3.63 -12.37
CA LYS A 38 7.81 3.71 -12.88
C LYS A 38 8.62 2.44 -12.62
N TYR A 39 8.44 1.82 -11.45
CA TYR A 39 9.25 0.69 -11.01
C TYR A 39 8.47 -0.62 -11.12
N ALA A 40 9.15 -1.65 -11.66
CA ALA A 40 8.63 -3.01 -11.71
C ALA A 40 8.48 -3.60 -10.30
N LYS A 41 7.69 -4.67 -10.16
CA LYS A 41 7.38 -5.28 -8.86
C LYS A 41 8.60 -5.76 -8.07
N ASP A 42 9.66 -6.11 -8.78
CA ASP A 42 10.90 -6.70 -8.27
C ASP A 42 12.06 -5.71 -8.24
N PHE A 43 11.80 -4.40 -8.36
CA PHE A 43 12.84 -3.40 -8.20
C PHE A 43 13.49 -3.49 -6.80
N SER A 44 14.81 -3.35 -6.74
CA SER A 44 15.57 -3.53 -5.50
C SER A 44 15.81 -2.23 -4.73
N HIS A 45 15.87 -1.10 -5.45
CA HIS A 45 16.06 0.23 -4.87
C HIS A 45 15.60 1.32 -5.84
N PHE A 46 15.29 2.51 -5.33
CA PHE A 46 15.04 3.66 -6.19
C PHE A 46 16.29 4.06 -6.99
N GLU A 47 16.10 4.57 -8.21
CA GLU A 47 17.23 4.83 -9.13
C GLU A 47 18.24 5.86 -8.59
N TYR A 48 17.80 6.72 -7.66
CA TYR A 48 18.59 7.80 -7.10
C TYR A 48 19.35 7.41 -5.82
N THR A 49 19.27 6.16 -5.39
CA THR A 49 19.99 5.68 -4.21
C THR A 49 21.28 4.97 -4.59
N ASN A 50 22.27 5.05 -3.70
CA ASN A 50 23.47 4.22 -3.80
C ASN A 50 23.28 2.96 -2.93
N PRO A 51 23.09 1.76 -3.52
CA PRO A 51 22.92 0.53 -2.75
C PRO A 51 24.18 0.18 -1.92
N GLU A 52 25.36 0.57 -2.40
CA GLU A 52 26.66 0.37 -1.75
C GLU A 52 27.04 1.52 -0.80
N ALA A 53 26.08 2.36 -0.40
CA ALA A 53 26.34 3.47 0.51
C ALA A 53 26.96 2.95 1.83
N PRO A 54 28.15 3.44 2.23
CA PRO A 54 28.76 3.08 3.51
C PRO A 54 27.79 3.37 4.66
N LYS A 55 27.68 2.42 5.59
CA LYS A 55 26.80 2.54 6.75
C LYS A 55 27.59 3.07 7.96
N GLY A 56 26.95 3.93 8.74
CA GLY A 56 27.53 4.54 9.94
C GLY A 56 28.01 5.98 9.73
N GLY A 57 28.72 6.51 10.73
CA GLY A 57 29.08 7.93 10.81
C GLY A 57 27.99 8.81 11.43
N THR A 58 28.26 10.10 11.51
CA THR A 58 27.33 11.10 12.09
C THR A 58 27.12 12.24 11.10
N ALA A 59 25.85 12.57 10.83
CA ALA A 59 25.46 13.77 10.11
C ALA A 59 25.01 14.84 11.13
N THR A 60 25.58 16.04 11.04
CA THR A 60 25.13 17.21 11.81
C THR A 60 24.41 18.15 10.86
N LEU A 61 23.09 18.27 11.03
CA LEU A 61 22.23 19.09 10.19
C LEU A 61 21.75 20.32 10.97
N ALA A 62 21.77 21.49 10.33
CA ALA A 62 21.27 22.73 10.90
C ALA A 62 19.89 23.06 10.33
N VAL A 63 19.01 23.59 11.18
CA VAL A 63 17.67 24.04 10.80
C VAL A 63 17.42 25.41 11.40
N ALA A 64 16.83 26.31 10.63
CA ALA A 64 16.44 27.63 11.11
C ALA A 64 15.10 27.55 11.88
N GLY A 65 15.01 28.20 13.04
CA GLY A 65 13.82 28.17 13.90
C GLY A 65 14.06 27.47 15.24
N THR A 66 12.99 27.09 15.92
CA THR A 66 12.99 26.28 17.16
C THR A 66 11.87 25.24 17.10
N PHE A 67 11.84 24.33 18.07
CA PHE A 67 10.73 23.41 18.29
C PHE A 67 10.32 23.44 19.77
N ASP A 68 9.08 23.06 20.06
CA ASP A 68 8.58 22.87 21.43
C ASP A 68 7.82 21.54 21.61
N SER A 69 7.67 20.75 20.55
CA SER A 69 6.98 19.46 20.54
C SER A 69 7.73 18.40 19.71
N PHE A 70 7.55 17.13 20.10
CA PHE A 70 7.93 15.95 19.30
C PHE A 70 6.72 15.23 18.71
N ASN A 71 5.50 15.74 18.91
CA ASN A 71 4.32 15.20 18.29
C ASN A 71 3.99 16.03 17.03
N PRO A 72 4.09 15.47 15.81
CA PRO A 72 3.82 16.20 14.57
C PRO A 72 2.31 16.35 14.25
N ASP A 73 1.42 15.67 14.97
CA ASP A 73 -0.01 15.55 14.61
C ASP A 73 -0.94 16.44 15.46
N ILE A 74 -0.37 17.41 16.20
CA ILE A 74 -1.14 18.33 17.06
C ILE A 74 -1.36 19.68 16.38
N VAL A 75 -2.48 20.33 16.72
CA VAL A 75 -2.87 21.62 16.14
C VAL A 75 -1.99 22.78 16.63
N LYS A 76 -1.37 22.67 17.81
CA LYS A 76 -0.56 23.73 18.43
C LYS A 76 0.77 23.19 18.90
N GLY A 77 1.83 23.93 18.59
CA GLY A 77 3.22 23.59 18.87
C GLY A 77 4.00 23.41 17.57
N ASP A 78 5.31 23.58 17.64
CA ASP A 78 6.21 23.42 16.51
C ASP A 78 6.97 22.10 16.66
N ALA A 79 6.71 21.17 15.74
CA ALA A 79 7.35 19.86 15.72
C ALA A 79 8.82 19.95 15.28
N SER A 80 9.67 19.09 15.84
CA SER A 80 11.08 19.05 15.45
C SER A 80 11.27 18.62 13.98
N ALA A 81 12.25 19.23 13.29
CA ALA A 81 12.42 19.13 11.83
C ALA A 81 12.72 17.74 11.26
N TYR A 82 13.04 16.75 12.09
CA TYR A 82 13.37 15.38 11.67
C TYR A 82 12.57 14.32 12.43
N VAL A 83 11.52 14.73 13.15
CA VAL A 83 10.70 13.79 13.93
C VAL A 83 10.02 12.75 13.05
N ALA A 84 9.76 13.07 11.78
CA ALA A 84 9.21 12.12 10.80
C ALA A 84 10.11 10.89 10.54
N LEU A 85 11.42 10.94 10.83
CA LEU A 85 12.31 9.78 10.69
C LEU A 85 12.05 8.67 11.72
N THR A 86 11.19 8.92 12.71
CA THR A 86 10.80 7.92 13.72
C THR A 86 9.42 7.30 13.45
N TYR A 87 8.76 7.67 12.36
CA TYR A 87 7.43 7.19 11.99
C TYR A 87 7.43 6.65 10.56
N ASP A 88 6.68 5.57 10.33
CA ASP A 88 6.53 4.95 9.01
C ASP A 88 5.10 5.10 8.48
N THR A 89 4.98 5.28 7.17
CA THR A 89 3.72 5.20 6.42
C THR A 89 3.45 3.76 5.96
N LEU A 90 2.23 3.49 5.48
CA LEU A 90 1.87 2.16 4.95
C LEU A 90 2.64 1.78 3.67
N MET A 91 3.10 2.77 2.91
CA MET A 91 3.84 2.62 1.66
C MET A 91 5.00 3.61 1.65
N VAL A 92 6.07 3.28 0.92
CA VAL A 92 7.29 4.09 0.72
C VAL A 92 7.63 4.22 -0.75
#